data_AF-A0A8A4ZEH6-F1
#
_entry.id   AF-A0A8A4ZEH6-F1
#
_cell.length_a   1.000
_cell.length_b   1.000
_cell.length_c   1.000
_cell.angle_alpha   90.00
_cell.angle_beta   90.00
_cell.angle_gamma   90.00
#
_symmetry.space_group_name_H-M   'P 1'
#
loop_
_entity.id
_entity.type
_entity.pdbx_description
1 polymer ?
#
loop_
_entity_poly.entity_id
_entity_poly.type
_entity_poly.pdbx_seq_one_letter_code
_entity_poly.pdbx_strand_id
1 'polypeptide(L)'
;MPNEAAPLPTEDWHYWLSEDGRPMAVLNTQVPPWDPRAVVAAAPQGAVVAREASFSAAPEPFGGPAVAPEHAAEVATAQRQALLTFGAGVACFVIGAGSSIVASQSSGGGVIWTGGVLFGVVLFWRAWRLHRAAHEYGGTPSSLAKLVVGVGAVACLGLGGTALFQYFAPTEIGGAAGSCWNDSEGGMLQEVSCGADHTYKVASWVTDPDTCPLSSEFYVEVEDTDANFDCLTEDA
;
A
#
# COMPACT_ATOMS: atom_id res chain seq x y z
N MET A 1 -11.15 -32.77 40.70
CA MET A 1 -11.88 -32.56 39.44
C MET A 1 -11.61 -33.76 38.56
N PRO A 2 -12.65 -34.47 38.08
CA PRO A 2 -12.45 -35.66 37.26
C PRO A 2 -11.78 -35.26 35.95
N ASN A 3 -10.71 -35.99 35.59
CA ASN A 3 -10.08 -35.95 34.28
C ASN A 3 -11.13 -36.42 33.27
N GLU A 4 -11.67 -35.49 32.46
CA GLU A 4 -12.38 -35.85 31.24
C GLU A 4 -11.41 -36.64 30.37
N ALA A 5 -11.59 -37.95 30.31
CA ALA A 5 -10.83 -38.81 29.43
C ALA A 5 -11.03 -38.29 28.01
N ALA A 6 -9.96 -37.79 27.40
CA ALA A 6 -9.98 -37.35 26.02
C ALA A 6 -10.56 -38.47 25.13
N PRO A 7 -11.41 -38.14 24.14
CA PRO A 7 -12.02 -39.14 23.28
C PRO A 7 -10.94 -39.99 22.60
N LEU A 8 -11.17 -41.31 22.56
CA LEU A 8 -10.28 -42.23 21.84
C LEU A 8 -10.24 -41.82 20.36
N PRO A 9 -9.04 -41.71 19.77
CA PRO A 9 -8.93 -41.27 18.39
C PRO A 9 -9.52 -42.30 17.42
N THR A 10 -10.23 -41.81 16.39
CA THR A 10 -10.68 -42.62 15.25
C THR A 10 -9.49 -42.90 14.32
N GLU A 11 -9.58 -43.93 13.46
CA GLU A 11 -8.49 -44.38 12.56
C GLU A 11 -7.98 -43.30 11.59
N ASP A 12 -8.68 -42.17 11.46
CA ASP A 12 -8.39 -41.08 10.54
C ASP A 12 -7.52 -39.95 11.13
N TRP A 13 -7.14 -40.05 12.42
CA TRP A 13 -6.47 -38.96 13.13
C TRP A 13 -4.94 -39.05 12.96
N HIS A 14 -4.41 -38.36 11.94
CA HIS A 14 -3.01 -38.53 11.52
C HIS A 14 -2.04 -37.39 11.87
N TYR A 15 -2.50 -36.31 12.52
CA TYR A 15 -1.63 -35.14 12.74
C TYR A 15 -1.97 -34.36 14.00
N TRP A 16 -0.92 -33.91 14.67
CA TRP A 16 -0.99 -32.84 15.66
C TRP A 16 -1.09 -31.51 14.95
N LEU A 17 -1.93 -30.61 15.45
CA LEU A 17 -2.00 -29.24 14.97
C LEU A 17 -1.30 -28.31 15.97
N SER A 18 -0.58 -27.31 15.45
CA SER A 18 -0.12 -26.17 16.26
C SER A 18 -1.32 -25.37 16.77
N GLU A 19 -1.09 -24.43 17.70
CA GLU A 19 -2.14 -23.50 18.17
C GLU A 19 -2.79 -22.73 17.01
N ASP A 20 -2.06 -22.52 15.90
CA ASP A 20 -2.54 -21.85 14.68
C ASP A 20 -3.25 -22.80 13.68
N GLY A 21 -3.48 -24.06 14.05
CA GLY A 21 -4.16 -25.05 13.20
C GLY A 21 -3.30 -25.63 12.06
N ARG A 22 -1.96 -25.60 12.16
CA ARG A 22 -1.06 -26.18 11.14
C ARG A 22 -0.54 -27.56 11.54
N PRO A 23 -0.39 -28.53 10.62
CA PRO A 23 0.14 -29.85 10.95
C PRO A 23 1.59 -29.77 11.46
N MET A 24 1.86 -30.47 12.56
CA MET A 24 3.19 -30.60 13.17
C MET A 24 3.87 -31.89 12.68
N ALA A 25 5.19 -31.82 12.44
CA ALA A 25 5.96 -32.98 11.99
C ALA A 25 6.20 -33.98 13.14
N VAL A 26 5.93 -35.26 12.90
CA VAL A 26 6.25 -36.35 13.82
C VAL A 26 7.74 -36.66 13.71
N LEU A 27 8.48 -36.46 14.81
CA LEU A 27 9.94 -36.60 14.83
C LEU A 27 10.39 -37.93 15.44
N ASN A 28 9.52 -38.61 16.20
CA ASN A 28 9.85 -39.87 16.86
C ASN A 28 8.89 -40.99 16.45
N THR A 29 9.36 -41.89 15.59
CA THR A 29 8.58 -43.05 15.08
C THR A 29 8.53 -44.23 16.05
N GLN A 30 9.26 -44.18 17.17
CA GLN A 30 9.27 -45.23 18.20
C GLN A 30 8.09 -45.09 19.18
N VAL A 31 7.34 -44.00 19.10
CA VAL A 31 6.20 -43.70 19.98
C VAL A 31 4.95 -43.58 19.12
N PRO A 32 3.78 -44.06 19.58
CA PRO A 32 2.56 -43.91 18.81
C PRO A 32 2.26 -42.45 18.44
N PRO A 33 1.70 -42.18 17.24
CA PRO A 33 1.56 -40.83 16.70
C PRO A 33 0.61 -39.94 17.52
N TRP A 34 -0.26 -40.50 18.36
CA TRP A 34 -1.13 -39.77 19.28
C TRP A 34 -0.51 -39.48 20.65
N ASP A 35 0.76 -39.85 20.87
CA ASP A 35 1.49 -39.48 22.09
C ASP A 35 2.13 -38.10 21.89
N PRO A 36 1.92 -37.13 22.79
CA PRO A 36 2.52 -35.80 22.68
C PRO A 36 4.06 -35.84 22.71
N ARG A 37 4.68 -36.94 23.12
CA ARG A 37 6.14 -37.16 23.00
C ARG A 37 6.60 -37.46 21.57
N ALA A 38 5.68 -37.77 20.66
CA ALA A 38 5.96 -37.97 19.25
C ALA A 38 6.25 -36.65 18.51
N VAL A 39 5.81 -35.52 19.09
CA VAL A 39 6.04 -34.15 18.59
C VAL A 39 6.86 -33.36 19.61
N VAL A 40 8.03 -32.86 19.20
CA VAL A 40 8.73 -31.85 19.98
C VAL A 40 8.01 -30.53 19.71
N ALA A 41 7.37 -29.95 20.72
CA ALA A 41 6.87 -28.58 20.65
C ALA A 41 8.02 -27.74 20.11
N ALA A 42 7.82 -27.10 18.95
CA ALA A 42 8.83 -26.24 18.35
C ALA A 42 9.31 -25.30 19.46
N ALA A 43 10.54 -25.50 19.92
CA ALA A 43 11.06 -24.71 21.03
C ALA A 43 10.85 -23.24 20.65
N PRO A 44 10.34 -22.39 21.55
CA PRO A 44 10.23 -20.97 21.27
C PRO A 44 11.59 -20.54 20.73
N GLN A 45 11.59 -19.88 19.58
CA GLN A 45 12.75 -19.64 18.70
C GLN A 45 13.85 -18.75 19.34
N GLY A 46 14.01 -18.75 20.66
CA GLY A 46 15.01 -18.00 21.42
C GLY A 46 15.61 -18.72 22.63
N ALA A 47 15.30 -19.99 22.91
CA ALA A 47 15.94 -20.72 24.02
C ALA A 47 17.23 -21.43 23.56
N VAL A 48 18.28 -20.63 23.42
CA VAL A 48 19.67 -21.10 23.27
C VAL A 48 20.09 -21.78 24.57
N VAL A 49 20.05 -23.12 24.62
CA VAL A 49 20.83 -23.85 25.63
C VAL A 49 22.23 -24.00 25.08
N ALA A 50 23.10 -23.13 25.59
CA ALA A 50 24.54 -23.30 25.56
C ALA A 50 24.88 -24.71 26.06
N ARG A 51 25.31 -25.58 25.14
CA ARG A 51 26.14 -26.73 25.49
C ARG A 51 27.50 -26.51 24.87
N GLU A 52 28.39 -26.02 25.72
CA GLU A 52 29.82 -25.97 25.49
C GLU A 52 30.33 -27.36 25.10
N ALA A 53 30.77 -27.49 23.85
CA ALA A 53 31.78 -28.44 23.43
C ALA A 53 32.40 -27.91 22.15
N SER A 54 33.43 -27.07 22.33
CA SER A 54 34.63 -27.03 21.49
C SER A 54 34.54 -27.68 20.11
N PHE A 55 34.25 -26.88 19.09
CA PHE A 55 34.83 -27.06 17.77
C PHE A 55 35.07 -25.69 17.16
N SER A 56 36.34 -25.30 17.08
CA SER A 56 36.81 -24.25 16.20
C SER A 56 36.69 -24.75 14.76
N ALA A 57 35.48 -24.70 14.21
CA ALA A 57 35.24 -24.74 12.78
C ALA A 57 34.74 -23.35 12.38
N ALA A 58 35.27 -22.81 11.29
CA ALA A 58 34.75 -21.60 10.66
C ALA A 58 33.22 -21.70 10.56
N PRO A 59 32.46 -20.59 10.71
CA PRO A 59 31.02 -20.63 10.49
C PRO A 59 30.80 -21.14 9.06
N GLU A 60 30.45 -22.42 8.94
CA GLU A 60 29.90 -22.96 7.72
C GLU A 60 28.68 -22.08 7.44
N PRO A 61 28.61 -21.39 6.28
CA PRO A 61 27.46 -20.58 5.96
C PRO A 61 26.26 -21.49 6.12
N PHE A 62 25.32 -21.11 6.99
CA PHE A 62 24.09 -21.84 7.25
C PHE A 62 23.38 -22.06 5.91
N GLY A 63 23.71 -23.17 5.25
CA GLY A 63 23.06 -23.65 4.07
C GLY A 63 21.69 -24.05 4.53
N GLY A 64 20.68 -23.25 4.18
CA GLY A 64 19.30 -23.69 4.28
C GLY A 64 19.16 -25.08 3.64
N PRO A 65 18.16 -25.88 4.05
CA PRO A 65 17.97 -27.22 3.52
C PRO A 65 18.08 -27.18 2.00
N ALA A 66 19.04 -27.93 1.46
CA ALA A 66 19.25 -28.00 0.02
C ALA A 66 17.93 -28.43 -0.60
N VAL A 67 17.31 -27.56 -1.41
CA VAL A 67 16.07 -27.85 -2.12
C VAL A 67 16.32 -29.13 -2.93
N ALA A 68 15.54 -30.17 -2.65
CA ALA A 68 15.68 -31.43 -3.37
C ALA A 68 15.56 -31.14 -4.89
N PRO A 69 16.42 -31.74 -5.72
CA PRO A 69 16.50 -31.40 -7.14
C PRO A 69 15.18 -31.62 -7.89
N GLU A 70 14.30 -32.48 -7.38
CA GLU A 70 12.94 -32.70 -7.87
C GLU A 70 12.03 -31.47 -7.73
N HIS A 71 12.21 -30.64 -6.70
CA HIS A 71 11.42 -29.43 -6.48
C HIS A 71 12.04 -28.19 -7.13
N ALA A 72 13.28 -28.26 -7.63
CA ALA A 72 13.95 -27.10 -8.24
C ALA A 72 13.20 -26.58 -9.49
N ALA A 73 12.61 -27.48 -10.28
CA ALA A 73 11.81 -27.10 -11.45
C ALA A 73 10.50 -26.43 -11.06
N GLU A 74 9.83 -26.90 -10.01
CA GLU A 74 8.58 -26.34 -9.48
C GLU A 74 8.80 -24.96 -8.85
N VAL A 75 9.91 -24.79 -8.13
CA VAL A 75 10.30 -23.49 -7.57
C VAL A 75 10.60 -22.49 -8.70
N ALA A 76 11.28 -22.92 -9.77
CA ALA A 76 11.58 -22.04 -10.90
C ALA A 76 10.31 -21.58 -11.65
N THR A 77 9.33 -22.46 -11.86
CA THR A 77 8.06 -22.10 -12.50
C THR A 77 7.23 -21.17 -11.62
N ALA A 78 7.15 -21.45 -10.32
CA ALA A 78 6.47 -20.59 -9.34
C ALA A 78 7.09 -19.19 -9.27
N GLN A 79 8.43 -19.10 -9.26
CA GLN A 79 9.14 -17.82 -9.29
C GLN A 79 8.85 -17.03 -10.58
N ARG A 80 8.85 -17.70 -11.73
CA ARG A 80 8.55 -17.07 -13.02
C ARG A 80 7.11 -16.55 -13.07
N GLN A 81 6.15 -17.31 -12.56
CA GLN A 81 4.75 -16.89 -12.48
C GLN A 81 4.56 -15.72 -11.51
N ALA A 82 5.24 -15.72 -10.37
CA ALA A 82 5.23 -14.61 -9.42
C ALA A 82 5.79 -13.32 -10.07
N LEU A 83 6.90 -13.42 -10.81
CA LEU A 83 7.48 -12.29 -11.54
C LEU A 83 6.56 -11.75 -12.64
N LEU A 84 5.90 -12.62 -13.40
CA LEU A 84 4.92 -12.20 -14.41
C LEU A 84 3.71 -11.49 -13.78
N THR A 85 3.20 -12.02 -12.68
CA THR A 85 2.06 -11.44 -11.96
C THR A 85 2.44 -10.08 -11.36
N PHE A 86 3.64 -9.97 -10.79
CA PHE A 86 4.18 -8.71 -10.29
C PHE A 86 4.35 -7.67 -11.41
N GLY A 87 4.98 -8.07 -12.52
CA GLY A 87 5.20 -7.19 -13.68
C GLY A 87 3.89 -6.70 -14.28
N ALA A 88 2.88 -7.57 -14.41
CA ALA A 88 1.53 -7.19 -14.83
C ALA A 88 0.88 -6.20 -13.84
N GLY A 89 1.03 -6.43 -12.53
CA GLY A 89 0.56 -5.52 -11.49
C GLY A 89 1.19 -4.13 -11.58
N VAL A 90 2.52 -4.06 -11.74
CA VAL A 90 3.24 -2.78 -11.92
C VAL A 90 2.78 -2.09 -13.20
N ALA A 91 2.67 -2.80 -14.32
CA ALA A 91 2.20 -2.22 -15.58
C ALA A 91 0.79 -1.65 -15.46
N CYS A 92 -0.16 -2.39 -14.89
CA CYS A 92 -1.51 -1.91 -14.63
C CYS A 92 -1.54 -0.71 -13.68
N PHE A 93 -0.72 -0.71 -12.62
CA PHE A 93 -0.61 0.42 -11.70
C PHE A 93 -0.07 1.67 -12.40
N VAL A 94 1.01 1.55 -13.17
CA VAL A 94 1.63 2.69 -13.87
C VAL A 94 0.70 3.25 -14.93
N ILE A 95 0.02 2.39 -15.71
CA ILE A 95 -0.99 2.83 -16.68
C ILE A 95 -2.15 3.51 -15.97
N GLY A 96 -2.70 2.90 -14.91
CA GLY A 96 -3.80 3.46 -14.12
C GLY A 96 -3.45 4.80 -13.46
N ALA A 97 -2.29 4.90 -12.84
CA ALA A 97 -1.80 6.12 -12.20
C ALA A 97 -1.50 7.21 -13.22
N GLY A 98 -0.78 6.89 -14.30
CA GLY A 98 -0.47 7.83 -15.38
C GLY A 98 -1.74 8.37 -16.03
N SER A 99 -2.72 7.52 -16.28
CA SER A 99 -3.99 7.97 -16.83
C SER A 99 -4.86 8.74 -15.84
N SER A 100 -4.80 8.43 -14.54
CA SER A 100 -5.44 9.25 -13.49
C SER A 100 -4.92 10.70 -13.51
N ILE A 101 -3.61 10.88 -13.68
CA ILE A 101 -2.96 12.21 -13.73
C ILE A 101 -3.37 12.99 -14.99
N VAL A 102 -3.50 12.32 -16.13
CA VAL A 102 -3.98 12.97 -17.36
C VAL A 102 -5.46 13.31 -17.22
N ALA A 103 -6.25 12.41 -16.64
CA ALA A 103 -7.68 12.60 -16.47
C ALA A 103 -8.04 13.65 -15.41
N SER A 104 -7.20 13.87 -14.39
CA SER A 104 -7.40 14.94 -13.40
C SER A 104 -7.29 16.34 -14.01
N GLN A 105 -6.74 16.48 -15.22
CA GLN A 105 -6.75 17.73 -15.98
C GLN A 105 -8.07 17.95 -16.76
N SER A 106 -9.00 16.99 -16.71
CA SER A 106 -10.30 17.06 -17.38
C SER A 106 -11.42 16.97 -16.35
N SER A 107 -12.32 17.95 -16.35
CA SER A 107 -13.38 18.18 -15.36
C SER A 107 -14.47 17.09 -15.26
N GLY A 108 -14.33 15.94 -15.94
CA GLY A 108 -15.38 14.91 -16.01
C GLY A 108 -14.93 13.44 -15.85
N GLY A 109 -13.68 13.16 -15.48
CA GLY A 109 -13.07 11.87 -15.80
C GLY A 109 -12.68 10.90 -14.67
N GLY A 110 -13.03 11.08 -13.40
CA GLY A 110 -12.29 10.42 -12.29
C GLY A 110 -12.53 8.91 -12.00
N VAL A 111 -13.72 8.37 -12.23
CA VAL A 111 -14.14 7.08 -11.60
C VAL A 111 -13.54 5.84 -12.27
N ILE A 112 -13.29 5.86 -13.58
CA ILE A 112 -12.77 4.69 -14.31
C ILE A 112 -11.28 4.46 -13.99
N TRP A 113 -10.54 5.53 -13.64
CA TRP A 113 -9.10 5.46 -13.41
C TRP A 113 -8.72 5.01 -12.01
N THR A 114 -9.54 5.29 -10.99
CA THR A 114 -9.35 4.75 -9.63
C THR A 114 -9.44 3.22 -9.60
N GLY A 115 -10.25 2.62 -10.49
CA GLY A 115 -10.32 1.18 -10.68
C GLY A 115 -8.98 0.54 -11.07
N GLY A 116 -8.20 1.21 -11.95
CA GLY A 116 -6.88 0.74 -12.37
C GLY A 116 -5.86 0.75 -11.22
N VAL A 117 -5.89 1.78 -10.38
CA VAL A 117 -5.04 1.88 -9.18
C VAL A 117 -5.38 0.79 -8.18
N LEU A 118 -6.66 0.60 -7.87
CA LEU A 118 -7.12 -0.46 -6.96
C LEU A 118 -6.74 -1.86 -7.48
N PHE A 119 -6.94 -2.11 -8.78
CA PHE A 119 -6.55 -3.38 -9.40
C PHE A 119 -5.03 -3.62 -9.32
N GLY A 120 -4.22 -2.58 -9.56
CA GLY A 120 -2.77 -2.62 -9.40
C GLY A 120 -2.34 -2.99 -7.96
N VAL A 121 -2.96 -2.39 -6.94
CA VAL A 121 -2.69 -2.70 -5.53
C VAL A 121 -3.02 -4.15 -5.19
N VAL A 122 -4.14 -4.68 -5.68
CA VAL A 122 -4.53 -6.09 -5.45
C VAL A 122 -3.51 -7.05 -6.08
N LEU A 123 -3.06 -6.78 -7.31
CA LEU A 123 -2.03 -7.59 -7.96
C LEU A 123 -0.69 -7.51 -7.23
N PHE A 124 -0.31 -6.33 -6.73
CA PHE A 124 0.88 -6.15 -5.92
C PHE A 124 0.83 -6.96 -4.62
N TRP A 125 -0.28 -6.93 -3.88
CA TRP A 125 -0.46 -7.75 -2.68
C TRP A 125 -0.36 -9.24 -3.02
N ARG A 126 -1.02 -9.69 -4.09
CA ARG A 126 -0.94 -11.10 -4.51
C ARG A 126 0.50 -11.51 -4.81
N ALA A 127 1.26 -10.68 -5.53
CA ALA A 127 2.66 -10.92 -5.83
C ALA A 127 3.54 -10.96 -4.57
N TRP A 128 3.29 -10.06 -3.61
CA TRP A 128 3.98 -10.04 -2.32
C TRP A 128 3.76 -11.33 -1.52
N ARG A 129 2.54 -11.86 -1.48
CA ARG A 129 2.26 -13.15 -0.81
C ARG A 129 3.03 -14.30 -1.44
N LEU A 130 3.06 -14.37 -2.77
CA LEU A 130 3.83 -15.40 -3.50
C LEU A 130 5.33 -15.28 -3.24
N HIS A 131 5.85 -14.05 -3.17
CA HIS A 131 7.25 -13.81 -2.86
C HIS A 131 7.63 -14.24 -1.44
N ARG A 132 6.79 -13.94 -0.43
CA ARG A 132 7.01 -14.42 0.93
C ARG A 132 7.00 -15.95 1.01
N ALA A 133 6.04 -16.60 0.34
CA ALA A 133 6.00 -18.06 0.28
C ALA A 133 7.30 -18.63 -0.33
N ALA A 134 7.80 -18.04 -1.42
CA ALA A 134 9.06 -18.47 -2.04
C ALA A 134 10.29 -18.30 -1.14
N HIS A 135 10.30 -17.28 -0.26
CA HIS A 135 11.38 -17.06 0.71
C HIS A 135 11.38 -18.10 1.83
N GLU A 136 10.21 -18.58 2.26
CA GLU A 136 10.11 -19.65 3.27
C GLU A 136 10.75 -20.97 2.78
N TYR A 137 10.79 -21.20 1.46
CA TYR A 137 11.44 -22.36 0.84
C TYR A 137 12.93 -22.14 0.53
N GLY A 138 13.57 -21.09 1.05
CA GLY A 138 15.00 -20.83 0.85
C GLY A 138 15.37 -20.33 -0.55
N GLY A 139 14.39 -19.89 -1.35
CA GLY A 139 14.64 -19.30 -2.66
C GLY A 139 15.47 -18.03 -2.55
N THR A 140 16.66 -18.01 -3.15
CA THR A 140 17.45 -16.78 -3.27
C THR A 140 16.96 -15.97 -4.47
N PRO A 141 16.65 -14.67 -4.31
CA PRO A 141 16.14 -13.87 -5.42
C PRO A 141 17.23 -13.63 -6.47
N SER A 142 16.89 -13.84 -7.73
CA SER A 142 17.78 -13.54 -8.86
C SER A 142 18.09 -12.04 -8.93
N SER A 143 19.23 -11.68 -9.52
CA SER A 143 19.62 -10.28 -9.73
C SER A 143 18.58 -9.51 -10.55
N LEU A 144 17.98 -10.18 -11.54
CA LEU A 144 16.90 -9.62 -12.36
C LEU A 144 15.64 -9.34 -11.54
N ALA A 145 15.25 -10.26 -10.63
CA ALA A 145 14.11 -10.03 -9.74
C ALA A 145 14.34 -8.81 -8.83
N LYS A 146 15.55 -8.67 -8.27
CA LYS A 146 15.92 -7.50 -7.46
C LYS A 146 15.81 -6.20 -8.25
N LEU A 147 16.28 -6.20 -9.51
CA LEU A 147 16.20 -5.03 -10.38
C LEU A 147 14.75 -4.65 -10.70
N VAL A 148 13.92 -5.63 -11.11
CA VAL A 148 12.51 -5.41 -11.45
C VAL A 148 11.73 -4.87 -10.25
N VAL A 149 11.93 -5.45 -9.06
CA VAL A 149 11.29 -4.98 -7.83
C VAL A 149 11.77 -3.57 -7.47
N GLY A 150 13.08 -3.31 -7.55
CA GLY A 150 13.65 -2.00 -7.27
C GLY A 150 13.09 -0.91 -8.18
N VAL A 151 13.10 -1.13 -9.50
CA VAL A 151 12.57 -0.18 -10.48
C VAL A 151 11.06 0.02 -10.30
N GLY A 152 10.31 -1.08 -10.10
CA GLY A 152 8.87 -1.01 -9.85
C GLY A 152 8.52 -0.22 -8.58
N ALA A 153 9.28 -0.43 -7.49
CA ALA A 153 9.09 0.32 -6.26
C ALA A 153 9.37 1.82 -6.44
N VAL A 154 10.45 2.18 -7.12
CA VAL A 154 10.77 3.58 -7.43
C VAL A 154 9.69 4.23 -8.29
N ALA A 155 9.18 3.53 -9.31
CA ALA A 155 8.09 4.03 -10.14
C ALA A 155 6.79 4.24 -9.32
N CYS A 156 6.42 3.29 -8.47
CA CYS A 156 5.25 3.40 -7.61
C CYS A 156 5.37 4.53 -6.59
N LEU A 157 6.55 4.67 -5.96
CA LEU A 157 6.81 5.75 -4.99
C LEU A 157 6.89 7.12 -5.66
N GLY A 158 7.47 7.20 -6.86
CA GLY A 158 7.53 8.43 -7.65
C GLY A 158 6.14 8.90 -8.03
N LEU A 159 5.34 8.04 -8.67
CA LEU A 159 3.97 8.37 -9.10
C LEU A 159 3.02 8.59 -7.92
N GLY A 160 3.11 7.74 -6.90
CA GLY A 160 2.32 7.88 -5.68
C GLY A 160 2.68 9.15 -4.92
N GLY A 161 3.97 9.47 -4.83
CA GLY A 161 4.48 10.69 -4.20
C GLY A 161 4.03 11.95 -4.92
N THR A 162 4.07 11.99 -6.26
CA THR A 162 3.56 13.12 -7.04
C THR A 162 2.06 13.30 -6.88
N ALA A 163 1.29 12.21 -6.88
CA ALA A 163 -0.16 12.27 -6.68
C ALA A 163 -0.50 12.74 -5.26
N LEU A 164 0.22 12.24 -4.25
CA LEU A 164 0.07 12.65 -2.86
C LEU A 164 0.46 14.12 -2.68
N PHE A 165 1.53 14.57 -3.32
CA PHE A 165 1.96 15.96 -3.31
C PHE A 165 0.93 16.85 -3.99
N GLN A 166 0.28 16.45 -5.08
CA GLN A 166 -0.81 17.24 -5.67
C GLN A 166 -2.05 17.29 -4.78
N TYR A 167 -2.30 16.25 -3.98
CA TYR A 167 -3.42 16.22 -3.03
C TYR A 167 -3.18 17.09 -1.79
N PHE A 168 -1.93 17.18 -1.32
CA PHE A 168 -1.56 17.97 -0.13
C PHE A 168 -0.88 19.30 -0.43
N ALA A 169 -0.41 19.52 -1.65
CA ALA A 169 -0.08 20.86 -2.10
C ALA A 169 -1.37 21.66 -1.88
N PRO A 170 -1.28 22.82 -1.20
CA PRO A 170 -2.41 23.71 -1.13
C PRO A 170 -2.83 23.95 -2.58
N THR A 171 -3.98 23.39 -2.97
CA THR A 171 -4.70 23.89 -4.12
C THR A 171 -4.77 25.38 -3.88
N GLU A 172 -4.20 26.20 -4.76
CA GLU A 172 -4.66 27.58 -4.86
C GLU A 172 -6.18 27.44 -5.01
N ILE A 173 -6.88 27.81 -3.95
CA ILE A 173 -8.29 27.51 -3.81
C ILE A 173 -8.96 28.48 -4.77
N GLY A 174 -9.14 28.08 -6.02
CA GLY A 174 -10.03 28.78 -6.93
C GLY A 174 -11.38 28.93 -6.22
N GLY A 175 -11.66 30.14 -5.75
CA GLY A 175 -12.91 30.62 -5.18
C GLY A 175 -13.76 29.57 -4.46
N ALA A 176 -13.28 28.97 -3.39
CA ALA A 176 -14.19 28.31 -2.45
C ALA A 176 -14.60 29.34 -1.41
N ALA A 177 -15.91 29.51 -1.21
CA ALA A 177 -16.49 30.41 -0.20
C ALA A 177 -15.63 30.46 1.07
N GLY A 178 -14.99 31.61 1.30
CA GLY A 178 -13.95 31.78 2.32
C GLY A 178 -12.56 32.19 1.81
N SER A 179 -12.39 32.58 0.55
CA SER A 179 -11.19 33.31 0.12
C SER A 179 -11.26 34.79 0.54
N CYS A 180 -10.10 35.38 0.81
CA CYS A 180 -9.94 36.76 1.24
C CYS A 180 -9.06 37.51 0.24
N TRP A 181 -9.35 38.79 0.06
CA TRP A 181 -8.80 39.60 -1.02
C TRP A 181 -8.32 40.93 -0.46
N ASN A 182 -7.25 41.45 -1.04
CA ASN A 182 -6.72 42.76 -0.69
C ASN A 182 -6.49 43.60 -1.96
N ASP A 183 -6.59 44.92 -1.81
CA ASP A 183 -6.27 45.86 -2.87
C ASP A 183 -4.75 45.94 -3.02
N SER A 184 -4.25 45.54 -4.19
CA SER A 184 -2.83 45.69 -4.52
C SER A 184 -2.56 47.04 -5.19
N GLU A 185 -1.28 47.46 -5.19
CA GLU A 185 -0.86 48.67 -5.88
C GLU A 185 -1.23 48.60 -7.37
N GLY A 186 -2.06 49.55 -7.82
CA GLY A 186 -2.59 49.58 -9.19
C GLY A 186 -4.08 49.25 -9.31
N GLY A 187 -4.79 49.03 -8.20
CA GLY A 187 -6.24 48.79 -8.20
C GLY A 187 -6.62 47.39 -8.68
N MET A 188 -5.68 46.45 -8.60
CA MET A 188 -5.92 45.04 -8.89
C MET A 188 -6.20 44.31 -7.58
N LEU A 189 -7.24 43.48 -7.56
CA LEU A 189 -7.53 42.62 -6.42
C LEU A 189 -6.57 41.42 -6.42
N GLN A 190 -5.95 41.16 -5.28
CA GLN A 190 -5.07 40.01 -5.07
C GLN A 190 -5.65 39.10 -3.99
N GLU A 191 -5.74 37.81 -4.27
CA GLU A 191 -6.12 36.81 -3.28
C GLU A 191 -5.02 36.68 -2.22
N VAL A 192 -5.41 36.69 -0.95
CA VAL A 192 -4.53 36.57 0.21
C VAL A 192 -5.11 35.57 1.21
N SER A 193 -4.28 35.09 2.12
CA SER A 193 -4.76 34.27 3.24
C SER A 193 -5.68 35.08 4.14
N CYS A 194 -6.84 34.53 4.53
CA CYS A 194 -7.75 35.15 5.50
C CYS A 194 -7.14 35.33 6.91
N GLY A 195 -5.98 34.72 7.19
CA GLY A 195 -5.22 34.99 8.41
C GLY A 195 -4.29 36.20 8.32
N ALA A 196 -4.12 36.79 7.14
CA ALA A 196 -3.36 38.02 6.90
C ALA A 196 -4.31 39.23 6.79
N ASP A 197 -3.74 40.44 6.71
CA ASP A 197 -4.53 41.65 6.46
C ASP A 197 -5.18 41.58 5.07
N HIS A 198 -6.50 41.71 5.04
CA HIS A 198 -7.33 41.68 3.85
C HIS A 198 -8.44 42.71 3.97
N THR A 199 -8.94 43.20 2.84
CA THR A 199 -9.98 44.22 2.77
C THR A 199 -11.34 43.60 2.47
N TYR A 200 -11.35 42.53 1.68
CA TYR A 200 -12.58 41.88 1.25
C TYR A 200 -12.56 40.39 1.55
N LYS A 201 -13.75 39.81 1.69
CA LYS A 201 -14.01 38.37 1.75
C LYS A 201 -15.10 37.99 0.76
N VAL A 202 -15.09 36.74 0.31
CA VAL A 202 -16.17 36.23 -0.54
C VAL A 202 -17.45 36.07 0.28
N ALA A 203 -18.51 36.79 -0.10
CA ALA A 203 -19.83 36.68 0.50
C ALA A 203 -20.65 35.53 -0.10
N SER A 204 -20.53 35.33 -1.42
CA SER A 204 -21.27 34.30 -2.15
C SER A 204 -20.61 33.96 -3.47
N TRP A 205 -20.85 32.73 -3.92
CA TRP A 205 -20.45 32.25 -5.24
C TRP A 205 -21.65 32.20 -6.16
N VAL A 206 -21.53 32.75 -7.36
CA VAL A 206 -22.63 32.86 -8.32
C VAL A 206 -22.18 32.49 -9.73
N THR A 207 -23.12 32.03 -10.56
CA THR A 207 -22.86 31.75 -11.98
C THR A 207 -23.10 32.95 -12.91
N ASP A 208 -23.63 34.04 -12.34
CA ASP A 208 -24.01 35.26 -13.04
C ASP A 208 -23.66 36.46 -12.13
N PRO A 209 -22.76 37.36 -12.54
CA PRO A 209 -22.31 38.46 -11.69
C PRO A 209 -23.45 39.42 -11.31
N ASP A 210 -24.52 39.49 -12.12
CA ASP A 210 -25.70 40.31 -11.82
C ASP A 210 -26.53 39.74 -10.64
N THR A 211 -26.24 38.52 -10.20
CA THR A 211 -26.87 37.90 -9.03
C THR A 211 -26.10 38.09 -7.73
N CYS A 212 -24.98 38.82 -7.77
CA CYS A 212 -24.24 39.17 -6.55
C CYS A 212 -25.11 39.98 -5.57
N PRO A 213 -24.94 39.77 -4.25
CA PRO A 213 -25.62 40.58 -3.24
C PRO A 213 -25.31 42.07 -3.43
N LEU A 214 -26.28 42.94 -3.12
CA LEU A 214 -26.09 44.40 -3.18
C LEU A 214 -25.00 44.91 -2.21
N SER A 215 -24.59 44.10 -1.25
CA SER A 215 -23.48 44.38 -0.33
C SER A 215 -22.10 44.02 -0.91
N SER A 216 -22.05 43.47 -2.13
CA SER A 216 -20.80 43.14 -2.79
C SER A 216 -20.36 44.30 -3.68
N GLU A 217 -19.14 44.79 -3.47
CA GLU A 217 -18.59 45.93 -4.21
C GLU A 217 -17.90 45.49 -5.50
N PHE A 218 -17.32 44.29 -5.47
CA PHE A 218 -16.58 43.71 -6.58
C PHE A 218 -17.01 42.26 -6.79
N TYR A 219 -16.81 41.78 -8.01
CA TYR A 219 -16.83 40.36 -8.30
C TYR A 219 -15.55 39.97 -9.05
N VAL A 220 -15.07 38.75 -8.82
CA VAL A 220 -13.88 38.21 -9.50
C VAL A 220 -14.27 36.94 -10.24
N GLU A 221 -13.84 36.83 -11.50
CA GLU A 221 -14.02 35.61 -12.29
C GLU A 221 -13.02 34.54 -11.84
N VAL A 222 -13.51 33.33 -11.58
CA VAL A 222 -12.67 32.23 -11.12
C VAL A 222 -12.08 31.52 -12.34
N GLU A 223 -10.76 31.67 -12.56
CA GLU A 223 -10.05 31.21 -13.77
C GLU A 223 -10.27 29.72 -14.12
N ASP A 224 -10.61 28.88 -13.13
CA ASP A 224 -10.78 27.43 -13.30
C ASP A 224 -12.23 26.98 -13.59
N THR A 225 -13.18 27.91 -13.63
CA THR A 225 -14.57 27.57 -13.97
C THR A 225 -15.16 28.60 -14.92
N ASP A 226 -15.47 28.17 -16.15
CA ASP A 226 -15.95 28.99 -17.28
C ASP A 226 -17.28 29.75 -17.05
N ALA A 227 -17.75 29.91 -15.82
CA ALA A 227 -18.99 30.62 -15.52
C ALA A 227 -19.17 31.07 -14.06
N ASN A 228 -18.18 30.97 -13.17
CA ASN A 228 -18.42 31.35 -11.77
C ASN A 228 -17.67 32.61 -11.34
N PHE A 229 -18.35 33.36 -10.47
CA PHE A 229 -17.90 34.63 -9.93
C PHE A 229 -17.96 34.60 -8.41
N ASP A 230 -16.90 35.10 -7.79
CA ASP A 230 -16.82 35.37 -6.36
C ASP A 230 -17.30 36.79 -6.08
N CYS A 231 -18.43 36.92 -5.36
CA CYS A 231 -18.94 38.23 -4.95
C CYS A 231 -18.23 38.68 -3.67
N LEU A 232 -17.42 39.74 -3.75
CA LEU A 232 -16.60 40.24 -2.64
C LEU A 232 -17.35 41.28 -1.81
N THR A 233 -17.31 41.17 -0.50
CA THR A 233 -17.81 42.18 0.45
C THR A 233 -16.67 42.60 1.38
N GLU A 234 -16.66 43.85 1.84
CA GLU A 234 -15.65 44.30 2.82
C GLU A 234 -15.69 43.42 4.09
N ASP A 235 -14.52 43.05 4.60
CA ASP A 235 -14.39 42.40 5.90
C ASP A 235 -14.02 43.45 6.95
N ALA A 236 -14.99 43.75 7.83
CA ALA A 236 -14.91 44.83 8.81
C ALA A 236 -14.26 44.40 10.14
#